data_AF-A0A1Q5P3Q3-F1
#
_entry.id   AF-A0A1Q5P3Q3-F1
#
_cell.length_a   1.000
_cell.length_b   1.000
_cell.length_c   1.000
_cell.angle_alpha   90.00
_cell.angle_beta   90.00
_cell.angle_gamma   90.00
#
_symmetry.space_group_name_H-M   'P 1'
#
loop_
_entity.id
_entity.type
_entity.pdbx_description
1 polymer ?
#
loop_
_entity_poly.entity_id
_entity_poly.type
_entity_poly.pdbx_seq_one_letter_code
_entity_poly.pdbx_strand_id
1 'polypeptide(L)' 'MIAKIDLMSNKTMYVVKDGQLTPHELPDYGETVIITMGGKVDRLKTNIKRNV' A
#
# COMPACT_ATOMS: atom_id res chain seq x y z
N MET A 1 -3.22 -10.91 -14.64
CA MET A 1 -2.37 -9.76 -14.31
C MET A 1 -1.83 -10.01 -12.91
N ILE A 2 -0.51 -10.16 -12.72
CA ILE A 2 0.09 -10.46 -11.41
C ILE A 2 0.87 -9.21 -10.99
N ALA A 3 0.41 -8.52 -9.96
CA ALA A 3 1.17 -7.43 -9.35
C ALA A 3 2.21 -8.05 -8.40
N LYS A 4 3.50 -7.83 -8.67
CA LYS A 4 4.57 -8.16 -7.73
C LYS A 4 4.71 -7.00 -6.74
N ILE A 5 4.49 -7.28 -5.46
CA ILE A 5 4.75 -6.33 -4.37
C ILE A 5 6.12 -6.71 -3.79
N ASP A 6 7.12 -5.84 -3.96
CA ASP A 6 8.42 -5.99 -3.30
C ASP A 6 8.34 -5.30 -1.93
N LEU A 7 8.46 -6.09 -0.87
CA LEU A 7 8.28 -5.65 0.53
C LEU A 7 9.59 -5.32 1.24
N MET A 8 10.75 -5.41 0.58
CA MET A 8 12.02 -5.51 1.31
C MET A 8 12.93 -4.29 1.16
N SER A 9 12.74 -3.30 2.04
CA SER A 9 13.86 -2.57 2.67
C SER A 9 13.43 -1.74 3.90
N ASN A 10 12.24 -1.11 3.91
CA ASN A 10 11.86 -0.16 4.98
C ASN A 10 10.36 -0.12 5.37
N LYS A 11 9.59 -1.18 5.08
CA LYS A 11 8.12 -1.19 5.24
C LYS A 11 7.41 -0.06 4.49
N THR A 12 8.07 0.58 3.53
CA THR A 12 7.50 1.64 2.72
C THR A 12 7.02 1.06 1.40
N MET A 13 5.73 1.19 1.14
CA MET A 13 5.12 0.93 -0.16
C MET A 13 5.12 2.22 -0.98
N TYR A 14 5.47 2.14 -2.26
CA TYR A 14 5.39 3.28 -3.17
C TYR A 14 4.18 3.15 -4.09
N VAL A 15 3.39 4.21 -4.18
CA VAL A 15 2.21 4.26 -5.03
C VAL A 15 2.39 5.36 -6.07
N VAL A 16 2.14 5.03 -7.33
CA VAL A 16 2.08 6.03 -8.42
C VAL A 16 0.65 6.50 -8.58
N LYS A 17 0.39 7.78 -8.28
CA LYS A 17 -0.90 8.44 -8.47
C LYS A 17 -0.71 9.68 -9.32
N ASP A 18 -1.43 9.75 -10.45
CA ASP A 18 -1.35 10.87 -11.40
C ASP A 18 0.09 11.24 -11.83
N GLY A 19 0.93 10.22 -12.01
CA GLY A 19 2.34 10.38 -12.41
C GLY A 19 3.28 10.75 -11.27
N GLN A 20 2.79 10.94 -10.05
CA GLN A 20 3.58 11.24 -8.87
C GLN A 20 3.78 9.98 -8.03
N LEU A 21 5.01 9.80 -7.51
CA LEU A 21 5.36 8.72 -6.58
C LEU A 21 5.11 9.18 -5.15
N THR A 22 4.18 8.54 -4.44
CA THR A 22 3.87 8.82 -3.04
C THR A 22 4.33 7.64 -2.17
N PRO A 23 5.22 7.86 -1.17
CA PRO A 23 5.58 6.84 -0.21
C PRO A 23 4.45 6.64 0.81
N HIS A 24 4.21 5.39 1.21
CA HIS A 24 3.22 5.01 2.21
C HIS A 24 3.81 3.97 3.16
N GLU A 25 3.82 4.28 4.45
CA GLU A 25 4.32 3.37 5.47
C GLU A 25 3.32 2.24 5.74
N LEU A 26 3.81 1.01 5.75
CA LEU A 26 3.05 -0.19 6.08
C LEU A 26 3.07 -0.41 7.59
N PRO A 27 1.96 -0.87 8.17
CA PRO A 27 1.92 -1.18 9.59
C PRO A 27 2.78 -2.39 9.91
N ASP A 28 3.31 -2.44 11.13
CA ASP A 28 4.06 -3.60 11.64
C ASP A 28 3.21 -4.86 11.71
N TYR A 29 1.93 -4.70 12.05
CA TYR A 29 0.94 -5.76 12.16
C TYR A 29 -0.40 -5.27 11.62
N GLY A 30 -1.06 -6.09 10.80
CA GLY A 30 -2.34 -5.76 10.18
C GLY A 30 -2.29 -5.84 8.67
N GLU A 31 -3.07 -5.00 8.00
CA GLU A 31 -3.23 -5.00 6.55
C GLU A 31 -3.33 -3.57 6.01
N THR A 32 -2.76 -3.35 4.81
CA THR A 32 -3.03 -2.15 4.00
C THR A 32 -3.76 -2.59 2.75
N VAL A 33 -4.99 -2.11 2.57
CA VAL A 33 -5.84 -2.41 1.41
C VAL A 33 -5.77 -1.26 0.42
N ILE A 34 -5.36 -1.57 -0.81
CA ILE A 34 -5.36 -0.61 -1.93
C ILE A 34 -6.72 -0.72 -2.63
N ILE A 35 -7.47 0.38 -2.66
CA ILE A 35 -8.76 0.44 -3.35
C ILE A 35 -8.53 1.15 -4.69
N THR A 36 -8.82 0.44 -5.78
CA THR A 36 -8.70 0.96 -7.15
C THR A 36 -10.08 1.21 -7.76
N MET A 37 -10.25 2.32 -8.46
CA MET A 37 -11.41 2.58 -9.31
C MET A 37 -10.95 2.86 -10.75
N GLY A 38 -11.54 2.17 -11.72
CA GLY A 38 -11.18 2.35 -13.13
C GLY A 38 -9.71 2.09 -13.44
N GLY A 39 -9.06 1.17 -12.72
CA GLY A 39 -7.64 0.84 -12.89
C GLY A 39 -6.67 1.86 -12.27
N LYS A 40 -7.16 2.93 -11.64
CA LYS A 40 -6.36 3.91 -10.90
C LYS A 40 -6.50 3.70 -9.39
N VAL A 41 -5.45 4.03 -8.63
CA VAL A 41 -5.51 4.02 -7.17
C VAL A 41 -6.38 5.18 -6.68
N ASP A 42 -7.49 4.87 -6.02
CA ASP A 42 -8.38 5.85 -5.41
C ASP A 42 -7.86 6.24 -4.02
N ARG A 43 -7.82 5.25 -3.11
CA ARG A 43 -7.43 5.41 -1.71
C ARG A 43 -6.74 4.18 -1.14
N LEU A 44 -6.00 4.39 -0.05
CA LEU A 44 -5.41 3.35 0.77
C LEU A 44 -6.13 3.29 2.11
N LYS A 45 -6.40 2.09 2.60
CA LYS A 45 -6.96 1.88 3.94
C LYS A 45 -6.05 0.97 4.73
N THR A 46 -5.44 1.50 5.78
CA THR A 46 -4.63 0.73 6.71
C THR A 46 -5.48 0.30 7.90
N ASN A 47 -5.44 -0.98 8.23
CA ASN A 47 -6.04 -1.54 9.42
C ASN A 47 -4.94 -2.16 10.27
N ILE A 48 -4.61 -1.48 11.38
CA ILE A 48 -3.54 -1.90 12.28
C ILE A 48 -4.11 -2.96 13.23
N LYS A 49 -3.48 -4.14 13.27
CA LYS A 49 -3.78 -5.16 14.28
C LYS A 49 -2.78 -5.01 15.42
N ARG A 50 -3.23 -5.23 16.66
CA ARG A 50 -2.30 -5.40 17.78
C ARG A 50 -1.71 -6.80 17.70
N ASN A 51 -0.40 -6.90 17.89
CA ASN A 51 0.24 -8.17 18.19
C ASN A 51 -0.21 -8.54 19.62
N VAL A 52 -0.98 -9.62 19.76
CA VAL A 52 -1.44 -10.13 21.06
C VAL A 52 -0.60 -11.36 21.39
#